data_AF-A0A842R4Y9-F1
#
_entry.id   AF-A0A842R4Y9-F1
#
_cell.length_a   1.000
_cell.length_b   1.000
_cell.length_c   1.000
_cell.angle_alpha   90.00
_cell.angle_beta   90.00
_cell.angle_gamma   90.00
#
_symmetry.space_group_name_H-M   'P 1'
#
loop_
_entity.id
_entity.type
_entity.pdbx_description
1 polymer ?
#
loop_
_entity_poly.entity_id
_entity_poly.type
_entity_poly.pdbx_seq_one_letter_code
_entity_poly.pdbx_strand_id
1 'polypeptide(L)'
;HGIIIEHDNLIDKDNPHVWMSPLNAINMTGRIFNAIHAAETNTSLQGQYVANKDAFIIDLNETAILLQNTTLLYSRLEDYNVTVHHPAFKYFLDILGVQRIASIEEGGAHGEPDPEHLAEVINAMKSNNTKVIINQPQLDDADVKEIAKETGAHVADLTPLLGIKGIHTYIDMIVFDLIQLLNPVDPFTGGGKSVPGYSVFVMAGCLFLTAIVTWFTRFRKREKAVKAA
;
A
#
# COMPACT_ATOMS: atom_id res chain seq x y z
N HIS A 1 0.00 -22.55 8.55
CA HIS A 1 0.27 -21.31 7.78
C HIS A 1 0.25 -20.15 8.76
N GLY A 2 1.35 -19.39 8.85
CA GLY A 2 1.57 -18.33 9.84
C GLY A 2 1.69 -16.95 9.20
N ILE A 3 1.87 -15.91 10.02
CA ILE A 3 2.28 -14.59 9.52
C ILE A 3 3.69 -14.75 8.96
N ILE A 4 3.88 -14.37 7.71
CA ILE A 4 5.18 -14.43 7.03
C ILE A 4 5.91 -13.12 7.34
N ILE A 5 7.09 -13.25 7.94
CA ILE A 5 8.03 -12.16 8.18
C ILE A 5 9.21 -12.43 7.25
N GLU A 6 9.55 -11.45 6.42
CA GLU A 6 10.63 -11.55 5.45
C GLU A 6 11.72 -10.51 5.74
N HIS A 7 12.97 -10.94 5.55
CA HIS A 7 14.11 -10.03 5.52
C HIS A 7 13.96 -9.04 4.37
N ASP A 8 14.31 -7.79 4.63
CA ASP A 8 14.29 -6.71 3.64
C ASP A 8 15.70 -6.18 3.41
N ASN A 9 16.20 -6.45 2.21
CA ASN A 9 17.54 -6.09 1.79
C ASN A 9 17.78 -4.57 1.78
N LEU A 10 16.74 -3.73 1.68
CA LEU A 10 16.90 -2.27 1.71
C LEU A 10 17.20 -1.73 3.11
N ILE A 11 16.93 -2.51 4.15
CA ILE A 11 17.09 -2.11 5.57
C ILE A 11 17.89 -3.13 6.39
N ASP A 12 18.38 -4.18 5.73
CA ASP A 12 19.12 -5.32 6.29
C ASP A 12 18.53 -5.87 7.60
N LYS A 13 17.21 -6.00 7.66
CA LYS A 13 16.49 -6.57 8.81
C LYS A 13 15.14 -7.17 8.40
N ASP A 14 14.54 -7.94 9.30
CA ASP A 14 13.15 -8.38 9.18
C ASP A 14 12.21 -7.18 9.07
N ASN A 15 11.41 -7.14 8.01
CA ASN A 15 10.49 -6.02 7.79
C ASN A 15 9.22 -6.18 8.64
N PRO A 16 8.94 -5.25 9.58
CA PRO A 16 7.83 -5.38 10.51
C PRO A 16 6.47 -5.06 9.90
N HIS A 17 6.41 -4.52 8.68
CA HIS A 17 5.21 -4.02 8.02
C HIS A 17 4.34 -5.13 7.41
N VAL A 18 4.23 -6.26 8.12
CA VAL A 18 3.56 -7.49 7.68
C VAL A 18 2.09 -7.29 7.33
N TRP A 19 1.45 -6.27 7.91
CA TRP A 19 0.05 -5.95 7.63
C TRP A 19 -0.14 -5.41 6.23
N MET A 20 0.90 -4.98 5.51
CA MET A 20 0.78 -4.53 4.12
C MET A 20 0.47 -5.66 3.13
N SER A 21 0.44 -6.92 3.58
CA SER A 21 -0.09 -8.05 2.81
C SER A 21 -1.47 -8.46 3.32
N PRO A 22 -2.53 -8.41 2.48
CA PRO A 22 -3.82 -8.99 2.82
C PRO A 22 -3.74 -10.49 3.17
N LEU A 23 -2.77 -11.22 2.64
CA LEU A 23 -2.54 -12.64 2.98
C LEU A 23 -2.03 -12.80 4.42
N ASN A 24 -1.13 -11.90 4.86
CA ASN A 24 -0.72 -11.83 6.26
C ASN A 24 -1.90 -11.37 7.15
N ALA A 25 -2.68 -10.39 6.70
CA ALA A 25 -3.85 -9.91 7.44
C ALA A 25 -4.92 -11.00 7.65
N ILE A 26 -5.08 -11.97 6.75
CA ILE A 26 -5.95 -13.15 6.96
C ILE A 26 -5.46 -13.97 8.17
N ASN A 27 -4.15 -14.24 8.25
CA ASN A 27 -3.56 -14.97 9.36
C ASN A 27 -3.64 -14.18 10.67
N MET A 28 -3.41 -12.86 10.62
CA MET A 28 -3.58 -11.96 11.77
C MET A 28 -5.02 -11.97 12.27
N THR A 29 -6.00 -11.89 11.37
CA THR A 29 -7.43 -11.90 11.68
C THR A 29 -7.83 -13.20 12.39
N GLY A 30 -7.37 -14.35 11.90
CA GLY A 30 -7.61 -15.64 12.55
C GLY A 30 -7.04 -15.70 13.98
N ARG A 31 -5.84 -15.16 14.19
CA ARG A 31 -5.19 -15.11 15.52
C ARG A 31 -5.92 -14.17 16.48
N ILE A 32 -6.27 -12.96 16.02
CA ILE A 32 -7.02 -11.98 16.79
C ILE A 32 -8.38 -12.55 17.18
N PHE A 33 -9.10 -13.16 16.23
CA PHE A 33 -10.36 -13.82 16.52
C PHE A 33 -10.20 -14.92 17.57
N ASN A 34 -9.22 -15.83 17.42
CA ASN A 34 -9.04 -16.92 18.38
C ASN A 34 -8.76 -16.39 19.79
N ALA A 35 -7.96 -15.34 19.92
CA ALA A 35 -7.66 -14.71 21.21
C ALA A 35 -8.90 -14.06 21.83
N ILE A 36 -9.68 -13.29 21.05
CA ILE A 36 -10.90 -12.64 21.51
C ILE A 36 -11.96 -13.70 21.87
N HIS A 37 -12.19 -14.68 21.00
CA HIS A 37 -13.17 -15.74 21.17
C HIS A 37 -12.91 -16.56 22.45
N ALA A 38 -11.65 -16.88 22.72
CA ALA A 38 -11.24 -17.59 23.93
C ALA A 38 -11.39 -16.75 25.21
N ALA A 39 -11.22 -15.43 25.12
CA ALA A 39 -11.38 -14.52 26.25
C ALA A 39 -12.84 -14.08 26.49
N GLU A 40 -13.71 -14.23 25.49
CA GLU A 40 -15.09 -13.77 25.57
C GLU A 40 -15.97 -14.68 26.43
N THR A 41 -16.57 -14.09 27.47
CA THR A 41 -17.45 -14.78 28.42
C THR A 41 -18.93 -14.65 28.07
N ASN A 42 -19.30 -13.62 27.29
CA ASN A 42 -20.66 -13.40 26.83
C ASN A 42 -20.99 -14.28 25.63
N THR A 43 -21.67 -15.39 25.88
CA THR A 43 -22.07 -16.38 24.87
C THR A 43 -22.97 -15.80 23.79
N SER A 44 -23.70 -14.70 24.04
CA SER A 44 -24.55 -14.06 23.03
C SER A 44 -23.76 -13.36 21.92
N LEU A 45 -22.49 -13.00 22.17
CA LEU A 45 -21.62 -12.32 21.19
C LEU A 45 -20.84 -13.29 20.31
N GLN A 46 -20.77 -14.56 20.67
CA GLN A 46 -19.91 -15.54 20.01
C GLN A 46 -20.27 -15.73 18.53
N GLY A 47 -21.57 -15.80 18.22
CA GLY A 47 -22.03 -15.87 16.82
C GLY A 47 -21.65 -14.64 16.00
N GLN A 48 -21.70 -13.45 16.61
CA GLN A 48 -21.32 -12.20 15.94
C GLN A 48 -19.83 -12.15 15.61
N TYR A 49 -18.96 -12.63 16.51
CA TYR A 49 -17.52 -12.67 16.25
C TYR A 49 -17.15 -13.61 15.11
N VAL A 50 -17.81 -14.77 15.02
CA VAL A 50 -17.61 -15.69 13.90
C VAL A 50 -18.05 -15.04 12.59
N ALA A 51 -19.25 -14.45 12.56
CA ALA A 51 -19.78 -13.78 11.37
C ALA A 51 -18.88 -12.61 10.91
N ASN A 52 -18.41 -11.78 11.85
CA ASN A 52 -17.51 -10.66 11.54
C ASN A 52 -16.16 -11.13 11.00
N LYS A 53 -15.57 -12.17 11.61
CA LYS A 53 -14.32 -12.78 11.12
C LYS A 53 -14.48 -13.31 9.71
N ASP A 54 -15.55 -14.07 9.45
CA ASP A 54 -15.78 -14.69 8.14
C ASP A 54 -16.01 -13.63 7.06
N ALA A 55 -16.81 -12.61 7.35
CA ALA A 55 -17.01 -11.48 6.45
C ALA A 55 -15.67 -10.77 6.14
N PHE A 56 -14.86 -10.47 7.15
CA PHE A 56 -13.59 -9.79 6.95
C PHE A 56 -12.57 -10.66 6.20
N ILE A 57 -12.54 -11.98 6.42
CA ILE A 57 -11.69 -12.90 5.65
C ILE A 57 -12.10 -12.91 4.17
N ILE A 58 -13.41 -12.84 3.85
CA ILE A 58 -13.86 -12.72 2.46
C ILE A 58 -13.32 -11.42 1.84
N ASP A 59 -13.46 -10.29 2.54
CA ASP A 59 -12.98 -8.99 2.09
C ASP A 59 -11.46 -8.98 1.84
N LEU A 60 -10.69 -9.61 2.73
CA LEU A 60 -9.23 -9.77 2.58
C LEU A 60 -8.85 -10.65 1.39
N ASN A 61 -9.55 -11.76 1.16
CA ASN A 61 -9.32 -12.62 0.00
C ASN A 61 -9.65 -11.90 -1.31
N GLU A 62 -10.78 -11.19 -1.37
CA GLU A 62 -11.14 -10.38 -2.53
C GLU A 62 -10.09 -9.29 -2.80
N THR A 63 -9.54 -8.67 -1.75
CA THR A 63 -8.47 -7.67 -1.84
C THR A 63 -7.15 -8.29 -2.32
N ALA A 64 -6.79 -9.48 -1.82
CA ALA A 64 -5.61 -10.21 -2.30
C ALA A 64 -5.72 -10.54 -3.79
N ILE A 65 -6.89 -11.01 -4.23
CA ILE A 65 -7.19 -11.30 -5.65
C ILE A 65 -7.13 -10.03 -6.49
N LEU A 66 -7.64 -8.90 -5.98
CA LEU A 66 -7.53 -7.61 -6.65
C LEU A 66 -6.06 -7.24 -6.91
N LEU A 67 -5.20 -7.34 -5.90
CA LEU A 67 -3.78 -7.03 -6.05
C LEU A 67 -3.11 -7.99 -7.05
N GLN A 68 -3.32 -9.30 -6.91
CA GLN A 68 -2.76 -10.32 -7.80
C GLN A 68 -3.22 -10.17 -9.26
N ASN A 69 -4.47 -9.80 -9.49
CA ASN A 69 -4.97 -9.55 -10.84
C ASN A 69 -4.40 -8.25 -11.42
N THR A 70 -4.02 -7.30 -10.57
CA THR A 70 -3.39 -6.05 -10.98
C THR A 70 -1.91 -6.25 -11.33
N THR A 71 -1.26 -7.29 -10.81
CA THR A 71 0.09 -7.73 -11.22
C THR A 71 0.20 -7.89 -12.75
N LEU A 72 -0.88 -8.27 -13.46
CA LEU A 72 -0.89 -8.40 -14.92
C LEU A 72 -0.82 -7.07 -15.69
N LEU A 73 -1.02 -5.94 -15.01
CA LEU A 73 -0.77 -4.61 -15.57
C LEU A 73 0.70 -4.23 -15.42
N TYR A 74 1.30 -4.50 -14.26
CA TYR A 74 2.72 -4.24 -13.99
C TYR A 74 3.66 -5.23 -14.67
N SER A 75 3.26 -6.49 -14.86
CA SER A 75 4.06 -7.48 -15.60
C SER A 75 4.23 -7.14 -17.09
N ARG A 76 3.48 -6.15 -17.60
CA ARG A 76 3.65 -5.57 -18.94
C ARG A 76 4.53 -4.31 -18.95
N LEU A 77 4.83 -3.77 -17.76
CA LEU A 77 5.78 -2.71 -17.55
C LEU A 77 7.07 -3.39 -17.09
N GLU A 78 7.82 -3.96 -18.05
CA GLU A 78 9.01 -4.80 -17.80
C GLU A 78 10.04 -4.16 -16.85
N ASP A 79 9.96 -2.84 -16.61
CA ASP A 79 10.87 -2.06 -15.75
C ASP A 79 10.14 -1.06 -14.81
N TYR A 80 8.99 -1.41 -14.21
CA TYR A 80 8.34 -0.52 -13.22
C TYR A 80 9.01 -0.59 -11.84
N ASN A 81 10.19 0.02 -11.78
CA ASN A 81 10.98 0.17 -10.57
C ASN A 81 10.49 1.36 -9.74
N VAL A 82 10.52 1.22 -8.42
CA VAL A 82 10.16 2.30 -7.48
C VAL A 82 11.29 2.54 -6.47
N THR A 83 11.40 3.77 -6.01
CA THR A 83 12.14 4.12 -4.79
C THR A 83 11.13 4.43 -3.71
N VAL A 84 11.33 3.94 -2.48
CA VAL A 84 10.42 4.18 -1.36
C VAL A 84 11.01 5.25 -0.45
N HIS A 85 10.18 6.14 0.09
CA HIS A 85 10.63 7.08 1.10
C HIS A 85 10.92 6.31 2.40
N HIS A 86 9.88 5.72 3.00
CA HIS A 86 10.00 4.79 4.12
C HIS A 86 9.70 3.35 3.64
N PRO A 87 10.52 2.34 3.99
CA PRO A 87 10.45 1.00 3.41
C PRO A 87 9.33 0.10 3.98
N ALA A 88 8.14 0.65 4.19
CA ALA A 88 6.97 -0.08 4.70
C ALA A 88 6.25 -0.95 3.67
N PHE A 89 6.49 -0.74 2.37
CA PHE A 89 5.62 -1.27 1.32
C PHE A 89 6.07 -2.61 0.73
N LYS A 90 7.07 -3.29 1.30
CA LYS A 90 7.63 -4.55 0.78
C LYS A 90 6.54 -5.56 0.42
N TYR A 91 5.75 -5.99 1.41
CA TYR A 91 4.76 -7.05 1.21
C TYR A 91 3.65 -6.67 0.23
N PHE A 92 3.31 -5.38 0.14
CA PHE A 92 2.32 -4.88 -0.81
C PHE A 92 2.86 -4.92 -2.24
N LEU A 93 4.08 -4.44 -2.45
CA LEU A 93 4.73 -4.38 -3.76
C LEU A 93 5.15 -5.76 -4.27
N ASP A 94 5.53 -6.68 -3.37
CA ASP A 94 5.87 -8.05 -3.73
C ASP A 94 4.67 -8.78 -4.36
N ILE A 95 3.45 -8.57 -3.86
CA ILE A 95 2.22 -9.13 -4.46
C ILE A 95 2.03 -8.58 -5.88
N LEU A 96 2.34 -7.30 -6.09
CA LEU A 96 2.23 -6.61 -7.37
C LEU A 96 3.39 -6.92 -8.32
N GLY A 97 4.44 -7.62 -7.86
CA GLY A 97 5.65 -7.86 -8.62
C GLY A 97 6.47 -6.58 -8.89
N VAL A 98 6.29 -5.53 -8.09
CA VAL A 98 6.94 -4.23 -8.25
C VAL A 98 8.26 -4.22 -7.48
N GLN A 99 9.37 -3.92 -8.17
CA GLN A 99 10.70 -3.91 -7.55
C GLN A 99 10.99 -2.58 -6.86
N ARG A 100 11.48 -2.66 -5.63
CA ARG A 100 12.02 -1.50 -4.89
C ARG A 100 13.53 -1.43 -5.10
N ILE A 101 14.01 -0.30 -5.61
CA ILE A 101 15.43 -0.09 -5.94
C ILE A 101 16.20 0.52 -4.79
N ALA A 102 15.60 1.47 -4.08
CA ALA A 102 16.25 2.19 -2.99
C ALA A 102 15.22 2.64 -1.95
N SER A 103 15.72 2.97 -0.76
CA SER A 103 14.99 3.64 0.33
C SER A 103 15.61 5.01 0.58
N ILE A 104 14.80 6.06 0.68
CA ILE A 104 15.29 7.41 1.00
C ILE A 104 15.71 7.45 2.47
N GLU A 105 14.88 6.95 3.39
CA GLU A 105 15.30 6.74 4.78
C GLU A 105 16.36 5.63 4.82
N GLU A 106 17.48 5.93 5.48
CA GLU A 106 18.59 4.99 5.67
C GLU A 106 18.26 3.96 6.76
N GLY A 107 18.42 2.66 6.46
CA GLY A 107 18.14 1.57 7.40
C GLY A 107 16.69 1.52 7.93
N GLY A 108 15.78 2.28 7.32
CA GLY A 108 14.41 2.49 7.80
C GLY A 108 14.34 3.18 9.17
N ALA A 109 15.33 4.02 9.48
CA ALA A 109 15.31 4.91 10.63
C ALA A 109 14.64 6.23 10.24
N HIS A 110 13.70 6.68 11.08
CA HIS A 110 13.07 8.00 10.90
C HIS A 110 14.07 9.11 11.20
N GLY A 111 14.28 10.01 10.24
CA GLY A 111 15.21 11.12 10.37
C GLY A 111 15.65 11.66 9.02
N GLU A 112 16.42 12.75 9.05
CA GLU A 112 17.06 13.31 7.85
C GLU A 112 18.21 12.37 7.41
N PRO A 113 18.21 11.88 6.16
CA PRO A 113 19.25 11.00 5.64
C PRO A 113 20.58 11.74 5.41
N ASP A 114 21.69 11.01 5.42
CA ASP A 114 22.99 11.57 5.07
C ASP A 114 23.01 12.03 3.58
N PRO A 115 23.61 13.20 3.25
CA PRO A 115 23.76 13.65 1.87
C PRO A 115 24.45 12.63 0.94
N GLU A 116 25.40 11.84 1.45
CA GLU A 116 26.04 10.76 0.68
C GLU A 116 25.02 9.68 0.30
N HIS A 117 24.17 9.27 1.25
CA HIS A 117 23.09 8.32 1.01
C HIS A 117 22.08 8.85 -0.02
N LEU A 118 21.68 10.13 0.07
CA LEU A 118 20.80 10.74 -0.93
C LEU A 118 21.40 10.71 -2.34
N ALA A 119 22.71 10.94 -2.47
CA ALA A 119 23.41 10.83 -3.76
C ALA A 119 23.41 9.38 -4.29
N GLU A 120 23.59 8.39 -3.42
CA GLU A 120 23.48 6.97 -3.78
C GLU A 120 22.08 6.61 -4.26
N VAL A 121 21.03 7.08 -3.57
CA VAL A 121 19.63 6.90 -3.98
C VAL A 121 19.38 7.48 -5.37
N ILE A 122 19.81 8.72 -5.62
CA ILE A 122 19.67 9.37 -6.93
C ILE A 122 20.39 8.59 -8.03
N ASN A 123 21.61 8.11 -7.75
CA ASN A 123 22.38 7.30 -8.69
C ASN A 123 21.69 5.95 -8.97
N ALA A 124 21.22 5.27 -7.92
CA ALA A 124 20.49 4.01 -8.05
C ALA A 124 19.22 4.19 -8.90
N MET A 125 18.47 5.28 -8.69
CA MET A 125 17.31 5.62 -9.50
C MET A 125 17.66 5.84 -10.97
N LYS A 126 18.73 6.60 -11.25
CA LYS A 126 19.19 6.88 -12.63
C LYS A 126 19.64 5.59 -13.32
N SER A 127 20.44 4.74 -12.66
CA SER A 127 20.97 3.49 -13.20
C SER A 127 19.89 2.44 -13.47
N ASN A 128 18.84 2.40 -12.65
CA ASN A 128 17.72 1.45 -12.79
C ASN A 128 16.51 2.05 -13.50
N ASN A 129 16.67 3.22 -14.14
CA ASN A 129 15.61 3.96 -14.84
C ASN A 129 14.32 4.10 -14.00
N THR A 130 14.46 4.28 -12.69
CA THR A 130 13.36 4.41 -11.74
C THR A 130 12.67 5.76 -11.93
N LYS A 131 11.35 5.74 -12.19
CA LYS A 131 10.56 6.96 -12.48
C LYS A 131 9.52 7.28 -11.43
N VAL A 132 9.42 6.49 -10.37
CA VAL A 132 8.42 6.67 -9.32
C VAL A 132 9.07 6.61 -7.95
N ILE A 133 8.75 7.61 -7.14
CA ILE A 133 9.04 7.64 -5.71
C ILE A 133 7.72 7.40 -4.98
N ILE A 134 7.69 6.38 -4.11
CA ILE A 134 6.58 6.15 -3.19
C ILE A 134 6.83 6.98 -1.93
N ASN A 135 6.00 7.98 -1.71
CA ASN A 135 6.04 8.84 -0.54
C ASN A 135 4.97 8.43 0.48
N GLN A 136 5.16 8.83 1.75
CA GLN A 136 4.15 8.73 2.79
C GLN A 136 3.59 10.12 3.13
N PRO A 137 2.28 10.35 3.03
CA PRO A 137 1.66 11.62 3.39
C PRO A 137 1.89 12.07 4.83
N GLN A 138 2.29 11.15 5.71
CA GLN A 138 2.57 11.39 7.12
C GLN A 138 3.96 11.99 7.38
N LEU A 139 4.88 11.91 6.42
CA LEU A 139 6.26 12.35 6.56
C LEU A 139 6.46 13.71 5.87
N ASP A 140 7.53 14.40 6.26
CA ASP A 140 8.01 15.57 5.50
C ASP A 140 8.46 15.13 4.10
N ASP A 141 8.19 15.93 3.08
CA ASP A 141 8.42 15.57 1.68
C ASP A 141 9.57 16.34 1.01
N ALA A 142 10.43 17.00 1.80
CA ALA A 142 11.55 17.80 1.27
C ALA A 142 12.54 16.95 0.45
N ASP A 143 13.06 15.86 1.03
CA ASP A 143 14.01 14.97 0.35
C ASP A 143 13.38 14.31 -0.89
N VAL A 144 12.11 13.92 -0.78
CA VAL A 144 11.34 13.36 -1.91
C VAL A 144 11.29 14.35 -3.07
N LYS A 145 11.01 15.63 -2.80
CA LYS A 145 10.98 16.67 -3.83
C LYS A 145 12.36 16.93 -4.40
N GLU A 146 13.40 17.00 -3.59
CA GLU A 146 14.76 17.20 -4.07
C GLU A 146 15.18 16.08 -5.03
N ILE A 147 14.99 14.82 -4.62
CA ILE A 147 15.29 13.66 -5.47
C ILE A 147 14.41 13.68 -6.74
N ALA A 148 13.12 14.00 -6.63
CA ALA A 148 12.23 14.07 -7.80
C ALA A 148 12.70 15.12 -8.81
N LYS A 149 13.21 16.27 -8.34
CA LYS A 149 13.78 17.31 -9.19
C LYS A 149 15.02 16.83 -9.95
N GLU A 150 15.89 16.09 -9.28
CA GLU A 150 17.16 15.57 -9.84
C GLU A 150 16.98 14.36 -10.76
N THR A 151 15.88 13.63 -10.62
CA THR A 151 15.62 12.38 -11.35
C THR A 151 14.50 12.50 -12.40
N GLY A 152 13.67 13.54 -12.31
CA GLY A 152 12.43 13.68 -13.08
C GLY A 152 11.37 12.65 -12.67
N ALA A 153 11.48 12.07 -11.48
CA ALA A 153 10.54 11.07 -10.99
C ALA A 153 9.20 11.70 -10.59
N HIS A 154 8.14 10.94 -10.79
CA HIS A 154 6.81 11.25 -10.27
C HIS A 154 6.67 10.66 -8.86
N VAL A 155 5.73 11.19 -8.08
CA VAL A 155 5.49 10.80 -6.69
C VAL A 155 4.13 10.10 -6.57
N ALA A 156 4.13 8.92 -5.96
CA ALA A 156 2.92 8.21 -5.54
C ALA A 156 2.81 8.27 -4.01
N ASP A 157 1.78 8.95 -3.51
CA ASP A 157 1.50 9.08 -2.07
C ASP A 157 0.73 7.86 -1.57
N LEU A 158 1.41 6.92 -0.91
CA LEU A 158 0.84 5.70 -0.30
C LEU A 158 0.92 5.79 1.22
N THR A 159 0.16 4.96 1.94
CA THR A 159 0.21 4.95 3.40
C THR A 159 0.13 3.56 4.01
N PRO A 160 1.03 3.22 4.96
CA PRO A 160 0.90 1.99 5.72
C PRO A 160 -0.01 2.17 6.96
N LEU A 161 -0.60 3.35 7.15
CA LEU A 161 -1.36 3.70 8.35
C LEU A 161 -2.74 4.26 7.98
N LEU A 162 -3.71 3.99 8.86
CA LEU A 162 -4.98 4.71 8.83
C LEU A 162 -4.79 6.15 9.33
N GLY A 163 -5.78 7.02 9.11
CA GLY A 163 -5.77 8.41 9.59
C GLY A 163 -5.64 9.47 8.50
N ILE A 164 -5.56 9.05 7.22
CA ILE A 164 -5.76 9.94 6.08
C ILE A 164 -7.26 10.20 5.89
N LYS A 165 -7.63 11.45 5.61
CA LYS A 165 -9.02 11.85 5.38
C LYS A 165 -9.66 11.00 4.26
N GLY A 166 -10.74 10.30 4.59
CA GLY A 166 -11.47 9.46 3.64
C GLY A 166 -11.02 8.01 3.57
N ILE A 167 -9.96 7.63 4.29
CA ILE A 167 -9.48 6.25 4.43
C ILE A 167 -9.79 5.80 5.86
N HIS A 168 -10.78 4.92 6.01
CA HIS A 168 -11.32 4.56 7.32
C HIS A 168 -11.10 3.10 7.68
N THR A 169 -10.90 2.23 6.70
CA THR A 169 -10.71 0.80 6.90
C THR A 169 -9.37 0.33 6.32
N TYR A 170 -8.89 -0.82 6.79
CA TYR A 170 -7.73 -1.49 6.22
C TYR A 170 -7.89 -1.75 4.70
N ILE A 171 -9.10 -2.12 4.27
CA ILE A 171 -9.38 -2.36 2.85
C ILE A 171 -9.31 -1.06 2.05
N ASP A 172 -9.86 0.05 2.58
CA ASP A 172 -9.75 1.36 1.93
C ASP A 172 -8.29 1.77 1.77
N MET A 173 -7.44 1.48 2.75
CA MET A 173 -6.01 1.79 2.74
C MET A 173 -5.29 1.05 1.61
N ILE A 174 -5.45 -0.28 1.53
CA ILE A 174 -4.82 -1.09 0.47
C ILE A 174 -5.30 -0.67 -0.93
N VAL A 175 -6.59 -0.37 -1.06
CA VAL A 175 -7.16 0.07 -2.34
C VAL A 175 -6.70 1.47 -2.71
N PHE A 176 -6.61 2.38 -1.74
CA PHE A 176 -6.05 3.70 -1.93
C PHE A 176 -4.60 3.59 -2.41
N ASP A 177 -3.77 2.81 -1.72
CA ASP A 177 -2.37 2.63 -2.11
C ASP A 177 -2.23 2.10 -3.52
N LEU A 178 -3.07 1.13 -3.91
CA LEU A 178 -3.09 0.61 -5.27
C LEU A 178 -3.45 1.70 -6.29
N ILE A 179 -4.46 2.52 -6.02
CA ILE A 179 -4.87 3.60 -6.92
C ILE A 179 -3.76 4.66 -7.02
N GLN A 180 -3.14 5.02 -5.91
CA GLN A 180 -2.08 6.03 -5.88
C GLN A 180 -0.82 5.56 -6.61
N LEU A 181 -0.45 4.28 -6.44
CA LEU A 181 0.66 3.69 -7.18
C LEU A 181 0.42 3.69 -8.69
N LEU A 182 -0.83 3.48 -9.12
CA LEU A 182 -1.23 3.54 -10.53
C LEU A 182 -1.31 4.97 -11.10
N ASN A 183 -1.27 6.00 -10.26
CA ASN A 183 -1.43 7.40 -10.66
C ASN A 183 -0.38 8.31 -9.99
N PRO A 184 0.93 8.05 -10.22
CA PRO A 184 1.96 8.92 -9.70
C PRO A 184 1.88 10.30 -10.36
N VAL A 185 2.10 11.37 -9.59
CA VAL A 185 1.96 12.76 -10.04
C VAL A 185 3.31 13.45 -10.12
N ASP A 186 3.45 14.41 -11.02
CA ASP A 186 4.60 15.32 -11.00
C ASP A 186 4.44 16.27 -9.80
N PRO A 187 5.36 16.25 -8.82
CA PRO A 187 5.21 17.03 -7.58
C PRO A 187 5.33 18.55 -7.80
N PHE A 188 5.71 19.02 -8.99
CA PHE A 188 5.95 20.44 -9.30
C PHE A 188 4.86 21.10 -10.16
N THR A 189 4.03 20.32 -10.86
CA THR A 189 3.03 20.89 -11.80
C THR A 189 1.67 21.16 -11.17
N GLY A 190 1.56 21.12 -9.84
CA GLY A 190 0.31 21.48 -9.13
C GLY A 190 -0.83 20.49 -9.35
N GLY A 191 -0.55 19.28 -9.85
CA GLY A 191 -1.45 18.13 -9.78
C GLY A 191 -1.69 17.83 -8.29
N GLY A 192 -2.77 18.40 -7.76
CA GLY A 192 -2.87 18.71 -6.35
C GLY A 192 -2.77 17.49 -5.43
N LYS A 193 -2.43 17.76 -4.17
CA LYS A 193 -2.80 16.93 -3.03
C LYS A 193 -4.34 16.77 -3.04
N SER A 194 -4.89 15.86 -3.82
CA SER A 194 -6.32 15.66 -3.93
C SER A 194 -6.72 14.41 -3.18
N VAL A 195 -7.19 14.59 -1.96
CA VAL A 195 -8.11 13.63 -1.34
C VAL A 195 -9.30 14.42 -0.82
N PRO A 196 -10.36 14.51 -1.64
CA PRO A 196 -11.46 13.57 -1.40
C PRO A 196 -12.05 12.96 -2.68
N GLY A 197 -11.87 11.65 -2.87
CA GLY A 197 -12.68 10.82 -3.77
C GLY A 197 -12.01 10.18 -5.00
N TYR A 198 -10.67 10.15 -5.06
CA TYR A 198 -9.84 9.52 -6.11
C TYR A 198 -9.76 10.30 -7.44
N SER A 199 -8.82 11.24 -7.54
CA SER A 199 -8.49 11.91 -8.80
C SER A 199 -7.54 11.03 -9.61
N VAL A 200 -8.08 10.33 -10.61
CA VAL A 200 -7.32 9.50 -11.56
C VAL A 200 -6.91 10.37 -12.75
N PHE A 201 -5.64 10.74 -12.87
CA PHE A 201 -5.08 11.30 -14.12
C PHE A 201 -4.56 10.15 -14.97
N VAL A 202 -5.41 9.71 -15.90
CA VAL A 202 -5.20 8.53 -16.74
C VAL A 202 -4.00 8.73 -17.68
N MET A 203 -2.94 7.97 -17.48
CA MET A 203 -1.95 7.65 -18.52
C MET A 203 -1.93 6.13 -18.72
N ALA A 204 -2.70 5.68 -19.71
CA ALA A 204 -2.84 4.31 -20.25
C ALA A 204 -3.79 3.31 -19.54
N GLY A 205 -4.89 2.94 -20.23
CA GLY A 205 -5.61 1.67 -20.02
C GLY A 205 -7.03 1.71 -19.42
N CYS A 206 -7.98 2.39 -20.05
CA CYS A 206 -9.35 2.66 -19.55
C CYS A 206 -10.28 1.47 -19.22
N LEU A 207 -9.88 0.20 -19.36
CA LEU A 207 -10.80 -0.95 -19.16
C LEU A 207 -10.64 -1.67 -17.80
N PHE A 208 -9.51 -1.52 -17.10
CA PHE A 208 -9.28 -2.21 -15.83
C PHE A 208 -9.68 -1.37 -14.62
N LEU A 209 -9.50 -0.05 -14.69
CA LEU A 209 -9.93 0.88 -13.63
C LEU A 209 -11.44 0.87 -13.41
N THR A 210 -12.25 0.69 -14.45
CA THR A 210 -13.71 0.50 -14.29
C THR A 210 -14.02 -0.76 -13.48
N ALA A 211 -13.26 -1.84 -13.63
CA ALA A 211 -13.42 -3.05 -12.82
C ALA A 211 -13.01 -2.81 -11.36
N ILE A 212 -11.91 -2.09 -11.11
CA ILE A 212 -11.46 -1.71 -9.75
C ILE A 212 -12.48 -0.79 -9.07
N VAL A 213 -12.95 0.25 -9.76
CA VAL A 213 -13.97 1.18 -9.26
C VAL A 213 -15.32 0.47 -9.08
N THR A 214 -15.70 -0.44 -9.97
CA THR A 214 -16.92 -1.24 -9.82
C THR A 214 -16.82 -2.23 -8.65
N TRP A 215 -15.66 -2.85 -8.45
CA TRP A 215 -15.38 -3.68 -7.30
C TRP A 215 -15.46 -2.85 -6.01
N PHE A 216 -14.81 -1.68 -5.96
CA PHE A 216 -14.82 -0.79 -4.81
C PHE A 216 -16.22 -0.26 -4.47
N THR A 217 -17.00 0.12 -5.47
CA THR A 217 -18.40 0.55 -5.27
C THR A 217 -19.29 -0.60 -4.79
N ARG A 218 -19.04 -1.84 -5.24
CA ARG A 218 -19.72 -3.04 -4.71
C ARG A 218 -19.31 -3.35 -3.28
N PHE A 219 -18.03 -3.23 -2.96
CA PHE A 219 -17.47 -3.40 -1.62
C PHE A 219 -18.15 -2.44 -0.62
N ARG A 220 -18.17 -1.14 -0.92
CA ARG A 220 -18.84 -0.13 -0.07
C ARG A 220 -20.34 -0.36 0.10
N LYS A 221 -21.02 -0.93 -0.91
CA LYS A 221 -22.43 -1.31 -0.78
C LYS A 221 -22.63 -2.47 0.20
N ARG A 222 -21.74 -3.47 0.18
CA ARG A 222 -21.76 -4.59 1.16
C ARG A 222 -21.46 -4.11 2.57
N GLU A 223 -20.43 -3.27 2.76
CA GLU A 223 -20.08 -2.72 4.07
C GLU A 223 -21.28 -1.97 4.72
N LYS A 224 -22.00 -1.16 3.92
CA LYS A 224 -23.22 -0.48 4.38
C LYS A 224 -24.35 -1.45 4.73
N ALA A 225 -24.49 -2.56 4.00
CA ALA A 225 -25.51 -3.57 4.27
C ALA A 225 -25.21 -4.34 5.56
N VAL A 226 -23.93 -4.68 5.81
CA VAL A 226 -23.49 -5.34 7.06
C VAL A 226 -23.66 -4.42 8.27
N LYS A 227 -23.37 -3.12 8.14
CA LYS A 227 -23.61 -2.13 9.21
C LYS A 227 -25.10 -1.87 9.51
N ALA A 228 -25.99 -2.23 8.60
CA ALA A 228 -27.44 -2.01 8.74
C ALA A 228 -28.21 -3.26 9.23
N ALA A 229 -27.55 -4.41 9.31
CA ALA A 229 -28.08 -5.69 9.79
C ALA A 229 -27.62 -5.96 11.23
#